data_AF-A0A953XMC0-F1
#
_entry.id   AF-A0A953XMC0-F1
#
_cell.length_a   1.000
_cell.length_b   1.000
_cell.length_c   1.000
_cell.angle_alpha   90.00
_cell.angle_beta   90.00
_cell.angle_gamma   90.00
#
_symmetry.space_group_name_H-M   'P 1'
#
loop_
_entity.id
_entity.type
_entity.pdbx_description
1 polymer ?
#
loop_
_entity_poly.entity_id
_entity_poly.type
_entity_poly.pdbx_seq_one_letter_code
_entity_poly.pdbx_strand_id
1 'polypeptide(L)'
;MPGEDDTNVEWVKRDSREWVLFAHQPDQLTARMTCTYLESGGIDARVGTQAGHYCVEVPLEQLETAYTVYTPADSGVLPAMEVSRKTGIHTGIHLREMLKNAGSEADEPERGRALRWVLRLVVIAALVGLLLLVFAE
;
A
#
# COMPACT_ATOMS: atom_id res chain seq x y z
N MET A 1 -19.50 2.89 40.71
CA MET A 1 -18.07 2.86 40.34
C MET A 1 -18.00 3.43 38.94
N PRO A 2 -17.41 4.63 38.72
CA PRO A 2 -17.18 5.09 37.37
C PRO A 2 -16.00 4.31 36.80
N GLY A 3 -16.17 3.75 35.61
CA GLY A 3 -15.12 3.09 34.85
C GLY A 3 -14.11 4.15 34.38
N GLU A 4 -12.87 3.99 34.79
CA GLU A 4 -11.74 4.67 34.16
C GLU A 4 -11.42 3.91 32.87
N ASP A 5 -11.74 4.55 31.73
CA ASP A 5 -11.22 4.19 30.43
C ASP A 5 -9.72 4.50 30.39
N ASP A 6 -8.91 3.58 30.94
CA ASP A 6 -7.45 3.63 30.87
C ASP A 6 -6.98 3.17 29.49
N THR A 7 -7.33 3.94 28.46
CA THR A 7 -6.70 3.84 27.12
C THR A 7 -5.40 4.64 27.11
N ASN A 8 -4.44 4.22 27.95
CA ASN A 8 -3.08 4.74 27.90
C ASN A 8 -2.37 4.19 26.66
N VAL A 9 -2.19 5.05 25.65
CA VAL A 9 -1.38 4.74 24.47
C VAL A 9 0.09 4.86 24.87
N GLU A 10 0.74 3.72 25.12
CA GLU A 10 2.18 3.68 25.35
C GLU A 10 2.91 3.82 24.01
N TRP A 11 3.57 4.96 23.81
CA TRP A 11 4.41 5.20 22.65
C TRP A 11 5.69 4.38 22.78
N VAL A 12 5.69 3.19 22.19
CA VAL A 12 6.88 2.33 22.14
C VAL A 12 7.99 3.05 21.39
N LYS A 13 9.20 3.07 21.98
CA LYS A 13 10.39 3.67 21.37
C LYS A 13 10.61 3.04 19.99
N ARG A 14 10.77 3.90 18.97
CA ARG A 14 11.04 3.48 17.61
C ARG A 14 12.29 2.59 17.58
N ASP A 15 12.15 1.40 17.02
CA ASP A 15 13.28 0.50 16.79
C ASP A 15 14.33 1.20 15.91
N SER A 16 15.55 1.32 16.45
CA SER A 16 16.68 1.99 15.83
C SER A 16 17.70 1.03 15.22
N ARG A 17 17.44 -0.29 15.28
CA ARG A 17 18.34 -1.30 14.73
C ARG A 17 18.46 -1.18 13.21
N GLU A 18 19.59 -1.63 12.68
CA GLU A 18 19.80 -1.75 11.25
C GLU A 18 19.19 -3.06 10.77
N TRP A 19 18.22 -2.95 9.87
CA TRP A 19 17.51 -4.10 9.31
C TRP A 19 18.04 -4.36 7.90
N VAL A 20 18.43 -5.60 7.64
CA VAL A 20 19.02 -6.04 6.38
C VAL A 20 18.15 -7.09 5.70
N LEU A 21 18.20 -7.11 4.38
CA LEU A 21 17.53 -8.11 3.57
C LEU A 21 18.10 -9.50 3.88
N PHE A 22 17.21 -10.42 4.26
CA PHE A 22 17.54 -11.82 4.50
C PHE A 22 17.14 -12.70 3.30
N ALA A 23 15.90 -12.58 2.83
CA ALA A 23 15.38 -13.40 1.73
C ALA A 23 14.27 -12.68 0.96
N HIS A 24 14.20 -12.91 -0.36
CA HIS A 24 13.01 -12.55 -1.14
C HIS A 24 11.98 -13.66 -1.10
N GLN A 25 10.71 -13.27 -1.19
CA GLN A 25 9.58 -14.17 -1.12
C GLN A 25 8.59 -13.89 -2.25
N PRO A 26 7.94 -14.95 -2.78
CA PRO A 26 7.02 -14.81 -3.91
C PRO A 26 5.77 -14.01 -3.56
N ASP A 27 5.35 -14.05 -2.30
CA ASP A 27 4.13 -13.43 -1.82
C ASP A 27 4.21 -13.07 -0.33
N GLN A 28 3.22 -12.29 0.13
CA GLN A 28 3.17 -11.77 1.50
C GLN A 28 2.92 -12.85 2.56
N LEU A 29 2.18 -13.91 2.23
CA LEU A 29 1.89 -15.00 3.16
C LEU A 29 3.16 -15.81 3.41
N THR A 30 3.88 -16.17 2.34
CA THR A 30 5.17 -16.87 2.44
C THR A 30 6.17 -16.05 3.25
N ALA A 31 6.25 -14.73 3.04
CA ALA A 31 7.09 -13.85 3.85
C ALA A 31 6.71 -13.83 5.34
N ARG A 32 5.41 -13.82 5.66
CA ARG A 32 4.94 -13.93 7.05
C ARG A 32 5.36 -15.27 7.68
N MET A 33 5.15 -16.37 6.96
CA MET A 33 5.50 -17.72 7.44
C MET A 33 7.00 -17.84 7.74
N THR A 34 7.86 -17.28 6.88
CA THR A 34 9.30 -17.23 7.13
C THR A 34 9.63 -16.38 8.36
N CYS A 35 8.96 -15.23 8.56
CA CYS A 35 9.15 -14.43 9.77
C CYS A 35 8.77 -15.22 11.03
N THR A 36 7.60 -15.86 11.05
CA THR A 36 7.15 -16.67 12.19
C THR A 36 8.10 -17.83 12.49
N TYR A 37 8.67 -18.45 11.45
CA TYR A 37 9.68 -19.49 11.64
C TYR A 37 10.95 -18.95 12.30
N LEU A 38 11.49 -17.82 11.82
CA LEU A 38 12.66 -17.16 12.42
C LEU A 38 12.40 -16.71 13.86
N GLU A 39 11.23 -16.11 14.10
CA GLU A 39 10.78 -15.69 15.44
C GLU A 39 10.68 -16.86 16.41
N SER A 40 10.24 -18.03 15.94
CA SER A 40 10.24 -19.26 16.76
C SER A 40 11.65 -19.72 17.17
N GLY A 41 12.66 -19.35 16.38
CA GLY A 41 14.08 -19.53 16.69
C GLY A 41 14.70 -18.40 17.51
N GLY A 42 13.90 -17.43 17.96
CA GLY A 42 14.37 -16.27 18.73
C GLY A 42 15.04 -15.19 17.87
N ILE A 43 14.82 -15.20 16.56
CA ILE A 43 15.33 -14.20 15.63
C ILE A 43 14.21 -13.23 15.30
N ASP A 44 14.44 -11.94 15.53
CA ASP A 44 13.51 -10.90 15.11
C ASP A 44 13.46 -10.84 13.58
N ALA A 45 12.26 -10.89 13.03
CA ALA A 45 12.04 -10.81 11.59
C ALA A 45 10.89 -9.87 11.28
N ARG A 46 10.92 -9.26 10.09
CA ARG A 46 9.79 -8.48 9.59
C ARG A 46 9.64 -8.62 8.10
N VAL A 47 8.42 -8.40 7.63
CA VAL A 47 8.14 -8.33 6.20
C VAL A 47 8.43 -6.93 5.68
N GLY A 48 9.32 -6.86 4.70
CA GLY A 48 9.60 -5.67 3.91
C GLY A 48 9.09 -5.81 2.47
N THR A 49 9.31 -4.76 1.69
CA THR A 49 9.09 -4.75 0.25
C THR A 49 10.26 -4.05 -0.41
N GLN A 50 10.96 -4.74 -1.32
CA GLN A 50 12.11 -4.20 -2.05
C GLN A 50 11.94 -4.49 -3.55
N ALA A 51 12.10 -3.46 -4.38
CA ALA A 51 11.96 -3.56 -5.84
C ALA A 51 10.64 -4.23 -6.32
N GLY A 52 9.54 -4.05 -5.58
CA GLY A 52 8.24 -4.65 -5.92
C GLY A 52 8.08 -6.12 -5.50
N HIS A 53 9.08 -6.70 -4.81
CA HIS A 53 9.02 -8.05 -4.26
C HIS A 53 8.83 -8.01 -2.75
N TYR A 54 8.10 -8.98 -2.20
CA TYR A 54 8.07 -9.20 -0.76
C TYR A 54 9.43 -9.72 -0.30
N CYS A 55 9.89 -9.25 0.84
CA CYS A 55 11.13 -9.72 1.44
C CYS A 55 11.00 -9.88 2.95
N VAL A 56 11.91 -10.66 3.49
CA VAL A 56 12.13 -10.83 4.92
C VAL A 56 13.37 -10.04 5.28
N GLU A 57 13.25 -9.19 6.28
CA GLU A 57 14.35 -8.43 6.85
C GLU A 57 14.62 -8.90 8.28
N VAL A 58 15.89 -8.95 8.66
CA VAL A 58 16.36 -9.32 10.01
C VAL A 58 17.31 -8.23 10.52
N PRO A 59 17.49 -8.05 11.84
CA PRO A 59 18.54 -7.18 12.36
C PRO A 59 19.92 -7.66 11.91
N LEU A 60 20.80 -6.72 11.54
CA LEU A 60 22.15 -7.02 11.06
C LEU A 60 22.93 -7.90 12.05
N GLU A 61 22.76 -7.65 13.35
CA GLU A 61 23.40 -8.41 14.42
C GLU A 61 22.92 -9.86 14.54
N GLN A 62 21.74 -10.19 13.99
CA GLN A 62 21.17 -11.54 14.00
C GLN A 62 21.32 -12.27 12.65
N LEU A 63 21.87 -11.61 11.62
CA LEU A 63 21.93 -12.14 10.25
C LEU A 63 22.64 -13.51 10.18
N GLU A 64 23.80 -13.64 10.82
CA GLU A 64 24.53 -14.92 10.82
C GLU A 64 23.74 -16.03 11.53
N THR A 65 23.02 -15.69 12.60
CA THR A 65 22.16 -16.64 13.32
C THR A 65 20.92 -17.00 12.48
N ALA A 66 20.39 -16.07 11.70
CA ALA A 66 19.30 -16.36 10.77
C ALA A 66 19.72 -17.40 9.73
N TYR A 67 20.95 -17.31 9.20
CA TYR A 67 21.48 -18.29 8.25
C TYR A 67 21.70 -19.69 8.83
N THR A 68 21.95 -19.82 10.14
CA THR A 68 22.08 -21.14 10.78
C THR A 68 20.74 -21.82 11.00
N VAL A 69 19.67 -21.04 11.21
CA VAL A 69 18.30 -21.54 11.45
C VAL A 69 17.55 -21.81 10.15
N TYR A 70 17.79 -20.99 9.12
CA TYR A 70 17.17 -21.09 7.82
C TYR A 70 18.18 -20.72 6.73
N THR A 71 18.39 -21.62 5.76
CA THR A 71 19.21 -21.31 4.59
C THR A 71 18.30 -20.99 3.41
N PRO A 72 18.23 -19.72 2.94
CA PRO A 72 17.36 -19.31 1.83
C PRO A 72 17.72 -19.93 0.47
N ALA A 73 18.82 -20.69 0.37
CA ALA A 73 19.32 -21.25 -0.88
C ALA A 73 18.38 -22.30 -1.50
N ASP A 74 17.46 -22.88 -0.73
CA ASP A 74 16.48 -23.85 -1.24
C ASP A 74 15.39 -23.21 -2.12
N SER A 75 15.28 -21.86 -2.16
CA SER A 75 14.35 -21.14 -3.06
C SER A 75 15.03 -20.42 -4.25
N GLY A 76 16.34 -20.64 -4.47
CA GLY A 76 16.96 -20.46 -5.79
C GLY A 76 17.38 -19.05 -6.23
N VAL A 77 17.27 -17.98 -5.42
CA VAL A 77 17.86 -16.68 -5.76
C VAL A 77 18.34 -15.96 -4.50
N LEU A 78 19.66 -15.91 -4.29
CA LEU A 78 20.30 -14.96 -3.38
C LEU A 78 20.67 -13.72 -4.18
N PRO A 79 19.99 -12.57 -4.02
CA PRO A 79 20.45 -11.32 -4.64
C PRO A 79 21.61 -10.72 -3.84
N ALA A 80 22.39 -9.90 -4.54
CA ALA A 80 23.49 -9.15 -3.96
C ALA A 80 23.02 -8.32 -2.77
N MET A 81 23.81 -8.30 -1.69
CA MET A 81 23.55 -7.47 -0.51
C MET A 81 23.58 -5.99 -0.88
N GLU A 82 22.41 -5.43 -1.23
CA GLU A 82 22.22 -3.99 -1.20
C GLU A 82 21.94 -3.59 0.25
N VAL A 83 22.94 -2.97 0.87
CA VAL A 83 22.80 -2.30 2.16
C VAL A 83 21.65 -1.30 2.02
N SER A 84 20.55 -1.57 2.73
CA SER A 84 19.31 -0.79 2.69
C SER A 84 19.56 0.64 3.16
N ARG A 85 19.96 1.53 2.25
CA ARG A 85 19.99 2.97 2.49
C ARG A 85 18.55 3.45 2.51
N LYS A 86 18.01 3.64 3.73
CA LYS A 86 16.89 4.54 4.10
C LYS A 86 16.02 4.98 2.91
N THR A 87 15.09 4.13 2.48
CA THR A 87 13.97 4.54 1.61
C THR A 87 12.70 4.84 2.42
N GLY A 88 12.84 5.25 3.68
CA GLY A 88 11.71 5.61 4.56
C GLY A 88 10.99 6.92 4.20
N ILE A 89 11.40 7.64 3.15
CA ILE A 89 10.78 8.91 2.74
C ILE A 89 9.91 8.76 1.49
N HIS A 90 10.23 7.82 0.59
CA HIS A 90 9.55 7.71 -0.70
C HIS A 90 8.23 6.93 -0.62
N THR A 91 8.12 5.92 0.24
CA THR A 91 6.88 5.14 0.42
C THR A 91 5.75 5.95 1.04
N GLY A 92 6.05 6.89 1.93
CA GLY A 92 5.04 7.78 2.53
C GLY A 92 4.46 8.79 1.53
N ILE A 93 5.28 9.33 0.63
CA ILE A 93 4.82 10.21 -0.45
C ILE A 93 3.96 9.42 -1.45
N HIS A 94 4.39 8.20 -1.81
CA HIS A 94 3.66 7.37 -2.75
C HIS A 94 2.32 6.85 -2.18
N LEU A 95 2.26 6.46 -0.91
CA LEU A 95 1.01 6.14 -0.22
C LEU A 95 0.08 7.35 -0.13
N ARG A 96 0.62 8.56 0.08
CA ARG A 96 -0.17 9.79 0.10
C ARG A 96 -0.71 10.14 -1.28
N GLU A 97 0.06 9.91 -2.35
CA GLU A 97 -0.41 10.04 -3.73
C GLU A 97 -1.45 8.97 -4.09
N MET A 98 -1.24 7.72 -3.70
CA MET A 98 -2.20 6.63 -3.92
C MET A 98 -3.52 6.87 -3.17
N LEU A 99 -3.48 7.33 -1.92
CA LEU A 99 -4.68 7.69 -1.16
C LEU A 99 -5.36 8.95 -1.70
N LYS A 100 -4.59 9.92 -2.20
CA LYS A 100 -5.15 11.11 -2.87
C LYS A 100 -5.82 10.77 -4.19
N ASN A 101 -5.30 9.78 -4.93
CA ASN A 101 -5.90 9.27 -6.16
C ASN A 101 -7.10 8.36 -5.87
N ALA A 102 -7.04 7.49 -4.86
CA ALA A 102 -8.17 6.65 -4.43
C ALA A 102 -9.33 7.49 -3.86
N GLY A 103 -9.02 8.60 -3.18
CA GLY A 103 -10.02 9.59 -2.77
C GLY A 103 -10.57 10.43 -3.94
N SER A 104 -9.87 10.47 -5.07
CA SER A 104 -10.31 11.16 -6.29
C SER A 104 -11.13 10.27 -7.23
N GLU A 105 -11.07 8.93 -7.09
CA GLU A 105 -11.93 7.99 -7.82
C GLU A 105 -13.27 7.74 -7.11
N ALA A 106 -13.40 8.11 -5.83
CA ALA A 106 -14.67 8.09 -5.10
C ALA A 106 -15.60 9.28 -5.43
N ASP A 107 -15.10 10.28 -6.16
CA ASP A 107 -15.89 11.32 -6.78
C ASP A 107 -15.88 11.09 -8.30
N GLU A 108 -16.71 10.19 -8.81
CA GLU A 108 -17.06 10.19 -10.24
C GLU A 108 -17.83 11.50 -10.55
N PRO A 109 -17.29 12.46 -11.32
CA PRO A 109 -18.10 13.55 -11.87
C PRO A 109 -18.78 13.13 -13.18
N GLU A 110 -18.78 11.83 -13.51
CA GLU A 110 -19.30 11.29 -14.77
C GLU A 110 -20.84 11.29 -14.79
N ARG A 111 -21.49 11.07 -13.63
CA ARG A 111 -22.96 11.23 -13.49
C ARG A 111 -23.44 12.66 -13.75
N GLY A 112 -22.57 13.65 -13.52
CA GLY A 112 -22.89 15.07 -13.75
C GLY A 112 -22.76 15.54 -15.20
N ARG A 113 -21.93 14.88 -16.03
CA ARG A 113 -21.79 15.22 -17.46
C ARG A 113 -22.92 14.63 -18.28
N ALA A 114 -23.28 13.36 -18.07
CA ALA A 114 -24.38 12.73 -18.79
C ALA A 114 -25.71 13.48 -18.58
N LEU A 115 -26.03 13.86 -17.34
CA LEU A 115 -27.24 14.60 -17.00
C LEU A 115 -27.29 16.00 -17.66
N ARG A 116 -26.15 16.70 -17.73
CA ARG A 116 -26.06 18.01 -18.40
C ARG A 116 -26.23 17.92 -19.92
N TRP A 117 -25.72 16.86 -20.55
CA TRP A 117 -25.91 16.64 -21.99
C TRP A 117 -27.38 16.31 -22.32
N VAL A 118 -28.03 15.48 -21.51
CA VAL A 118 -29.46 15.18 -21.66
C VAL A 118 -30.30 16.45 -21.50
N LEU A 119 -30.03 17.28 -20.47
CA LEU A 119 -30.76 18.53 -20.26
C LEU A 119 -30.58 19.52 -21.44
N ARG A 120 -29.37 19.62 -21.99
CA ARG A 120 -29.10 20.47 -23.17
C ARG A 120 -29.84 19.99 -24.41
N LEU A 121 -29.90 18.67 -24.64
CA LEU A 121 -30.66 18.11 -25.77
C LEU A 121 -32.16 18.38 -25.67
N VAL A 122 -32.74 18.29 -24.47
CA VAL A 122 -34.16 18.61 -24.25
C VAL A 122 -34.46 20.08 -24.54
N VAL A 123 -33.59 21.00 -24.10
CA VAL A 123 -33.76 22.44 -24.37
C VAL A 123 -33.64 22.74 -25.87
N ILE A 124 -32.68 22.13 -26.57
CA ILE A 124 -32.54 22.30 -28.02
C ILE A 124 -33.76 21.78 -28.76
N ALA A 125 -34.28 20.59 -28.40
CA ALA A 125 -35.48 20.03 -29.01
C ALA A 125 -36.71 20.92 -28.80
N ALA A 126 -36.88 21.48 -27.61
CA ALA A 126 -37.97 22.42 -27.31
C ALA A 126 -37.86 23.71 -28.12
N LEU A 127 -36.65 24.27 -28.28
CA LEU A 127 -36.42 25.47 -29.09
C LEU A 127 -36.66 25.21 -30.58
N VAL A 128 -36.24 24.06 -31.11
CA VAL A 128 -36.52 23.69 -32.51
C VAL A 128 -38.02 23.47 -32.72
N GLY A 129 -38.71 22.79 -31.79
CA GLY A 129 -40.16 22.62 -31.85
C GLY A 129 -40.92 23.94 -31.82
N LEU A 130 -40.49 24.89 -30.98
CA LEU A 130 -41.06 26.23 -30.91
C LEU A 130 -40.80 27.01 -32.22
N LEU A 131 -39.59 26.91 -32.79
CA LEU A 131 -39.23 27.58 -34.04
C LEU A 131 -40.05 27.04 -35.21
N LEU A 132 -40.23 25.72 -35.30
CA LEU A 132 -41.06 25.09 -36.34
C LEU A 132 -42.53 25.49 -36.23
N LEU A 133 -43.04 25.71 -35.01
CA LEU A 133 -44.39 26.23 -34.78
C LEU A 133 -44.57 27.68 -35.26
N VAL A 134 -43.54 28.52 -35.09
CA VAL A 134 -43.55 29.92 -35.54
C VAL A 134 -43.42 30.06 -37.05
N PHE A 135 -42.78 29.12 -37.74
CA PHE A 135 -42.65 29.13 -39.22
C PHE A 135 -43.74 28.34 -39.95
N ALA A 136 -44.67 27.71 -39.22
CA ALA A 136 -45.82 27.00 -39.78
C ALA A 136 -47.10 27.85 -39.84
N GLU A 137 -47.02 29.10 -39.38
CA GLU A 137 -48.04 30.16 -39.51
C GLU A 137 -47.67 31.12 -40.65
#